data_AF-A0A1Y3G9F1-F1
#
_entry.id   AF-A0A1Y3G9F1-F1
#
_cell.length_a   1.000
_cell.length_b   1.000
_cell.length_c   1.000
_cell.angle_alpha   90.00
_cell.angle_beta   90.00
_cell.angle_gamma   90.00
#
_symmetry.space_group_name_H-M   'P 1'
#
loop_
_entity.id
_entity.type
_entity.pdbx_description
1 polymer ?
#
loop_
_entity_poly.entity_id
_entity_poly.type
_entity_poly.pdbx_seq_one_letter_code
_entity_poly.pdbx_strand_id
1 'polypeptide(L)'
;MNKSTSISPNKVAKLTNQLYTENRICGLFLSSGVYSDPEYVMEDLIYTAKLSRYQGFNGYIHLKAMPGCSKDQIKRASTIADRLSINIEGPTRSHLSELCSVKDLKIDIERRQKLIDEQNVGQSTQFVVGALDETDKEIIDKSIELYKKFDLNRVYFSGFKPLKDTPLEKSSAVEKHRAGRLYQSDWLLRVYKYQPEELLETTEDEMLPNIDPKLEIAKKKERINIKKKQMKNN
;
A
#
# COMPACT_ATOMS: atom_id res chain seq x y z
N MET A 1 5.00 -12.54 26.46
CA MET A 1 6.23 -12.54 25.63
C MET A 1 5.93 -13.23 24.31
N ASN A 2 5.69 -12.46 23.24
CA ASN A 2 5.59 -13.02 21.90
C ASN A 2 6.99 -13.52 21.48
N LYS A 3 7.18 -14.83 21.36
CA LYS A 3 8.38 -15.40 20.76
C LYS A 3 8.40 -14.99 19.29
N SER A 4 9.19 -13.97 18.92
CA SER A 4 9.43 -13.66 17.52
C SER A 4 10.11 -14.86 16.88
N THR A 5 9.38 -15.61 16.06
CA THR A 5 9.95 -16.71 15.30
C THR A 5 10.64 -16.10 14.08
N SER A 6 11.97 -16.07 14.08
CA SER A 6 12.74 -15.64 12.90
C SER A 6 12.99 -16.83 11.97
N ILE A 7 12.83 -16.61 10.67
CA ILE A 7 13.14 -17.60 9.63
C ILE A 7 14.38 -17.09 8.89
N SER A 8 15.39 -17.93 8.74
CA SER A 8 16.63 -17.52 8.08
C SER A 8 16.44 -17.27 6.58
N PRO A 9 17.21 -16.35 5.97
CA PRO A 9 17.21 -16.10 4.53
C PRO A 9 17.33 -17.36 3.68
N ASN A 10 18.21 -18.29 4.08
CA ASN A 10 18.40 -19.58 3.40
C ASN A 10 17.13 -20.43 3.36
N LYS A 11 16.39 -20.47 4.47
CA LYS A 11 15.16 -21.27 4.56
C LYS A 11 14.04 -20.65 3.73
N VAL A 12 13.93 -19.31 3.70
CA VAL A 12 12.97 -18.60 2.85
C VAL A 12 13.27 -18.83 1.37
N ALA A 13 14.52 -18.67 0.94
CA ALA A 13 14.90 -18.87 -0.46
C ALA A 13 14.67 -20.31 -0.93
N LYS A 14 15.06 -21.31 -0.11
CA LYS A 14 14.85 -22.72 -0.42
C LYS A 14 13.37 -23.07 -0.57
N LEU A 15 12.54 -22.63 0.37
CA LEU A 15 11.09 -22.86 0.30
C LEU A 15 10.47 -22.15 -0.91
N THR A 16 10.87 -20.91 -1.17
CA THR A 16 10.41 -20.14 -2.33
C THR A 16 10.70 -20.90 -3.63
N ASN A 17 11.93 -21.36 -3.81
CA ASN A 17 12.32 -22.05 -5.03
C ASN A 17 11.59 -23.39 -5.18
N GLN A 18 11.42 -24.14 -4.09
CA GLN A 18 10.62 -25.37 -4.09
C GLN A 18 9.17 -25.10 -4.52
N LEU A 19 8.51 -24.12 -3.92
CA LEU A 19 7.13 -23.77 -4.27
C LEU A 19 7.01 -23.26 -5.72
N TYR A 20 8.03 -22.57 -6.21
CA TYR A 20 8.07 -22.05 -7.57
C TYR A 20 8.23 -23.17 -8.61
N THR A 21 9.15 -24.11 -8.40
CA THR A 21 9.33 -25.26 -9.31
C THR A 21 8.16 -26.23 -9.28
N GLU A 22 7.43 -26.28 -8.16
CA GLU A 22 6.13 -26.99 -8.03
C GLU A 22 4.95 -26.21 -8.67
N ASN A 23 5.18 -25.03 -9.27
CA ASN A 23 4.16 -24.14 -9.84
C ASN A 23 3.07 -23.70 -8.83
N ARG A 24 3.41 -23.61 -7.55
CA ARG A 24 2.47 -23.24 -6.47
C ARG A 24 2.47 -21.74 -6.18
N ILE A 25 3.55 -21.05 -6.53
CA ILE A 25 3.68 -19.60 -6.42
C ILE A 25 4.24 -19.02 -7.72
N CYS A 26 3.85 -17.79 -8.04
CA CYS A 26 4.45 -17.00 -9.12
C CYS A 26 5.20 -15.76 -8.58
N GLY A 27 5.17 -15.55 -7.26
CA GLY A 27 5.71 -14.35 -6.64
C GLY A 27 6.11 -14.58 -5.19
N LEU A 28 7.01 -13.72 -4.72
CA LEU A 28 7.55 -13.67 -3.36
C LEU A 28 7.37 -12.25 -2.81
N PHE A 29 6.69 -12.14 -1.68
CA PHE A 29 6.59 -10.89 -0.92
C PHE A 29 7.53 -10.96 0.28
N LEU A 30 8.55 -10.12 0.30
CA LEU A 30 9.53 -10.04 1.37
C LEU A 30 9.24 -8.84 2.26
N SER A 31 8.93 -9.12 3.52
CA SER A 31 8.75 -8.10 4.56
C SER A 31 9.21 -8.64 5.90
N SER A 32 9.65 -7.73 6.76
CA SER A 32 9.99 -8.05 8.15
C SER A 32 9.46 -6.97 9.09
N GLY A 33 9.24 -7.35 10.35
CA GLY A 33 9.14 -6.38 11.43
C GLY A 33 10.52 -5.76 11.73
N VAL A 34 10.52 -4.60 12.40
CA VAL A 34 11.74 -4.00 12.97
C VAL A 34 12.05 -4.75 14.26
N TYR A 35 12.80 -5.86 14.20
CA TYR A 35 13.24 -6.61 15.38
C TYR A 35 14.64 -6.22 15.86
N SER A 36 15.38 -5.47 15.05
CA SER A 36 16.72 -4.96 15.32
C SER A 36 16.92 -3.66 14.54
N ASP A 37 18.17 -3.27 14.34
CA ASP A 37 18.54 -2.13 13.50
C ASP A 37 17.91 -2.24 12.08
N PRO A 38 17.21 -1.19 11.59
CA PRO A 38 16.55 -1.21 10.28
C PRO A 38 17.48 -1.50 9.10
N GLU A 39 18.76 -1.13 9.16
CA GLU A 39 19.71 -1.43 8.10
C GLU A 39 20.05 -2.92 8.06
N TYR A 40 20.21 -3.54 9.24
CA TYR A 40 20.42 -4.99 9.33
C TYR A 40 19.23 -5.77 8.77
N VAL A 41 18.02 -5.38 9.16
CA VAL A 41 16.79 -6.00 8.64
C VAL A 41 16.71 -5.84 7.12
N MET A 42 17.08 -4.67 6.59
CA MET A 42 17.09 -4.44 5.15
C MET A 42 18.14 -5.31 4.42
N GLU A 43 19.33 -5.51 5.00
CA GLU A 43 20.33 -6.43 4.44
C GLU A 43 19.83 -7.87 4.38
N ASP A 44 19.15 -8.36 5.43
CA ASP A 44 18.56 -9.70 5.44
C ASP A 44 17.50 -9.87 4.32
N LEU A 45 16.67 -8.86 4.09
CA LEU A 45 15.69 -8.87 3.00
C LEU A 45 16.37 -8.88 1.61
N ILE A 46 17.38 -8.02 1.41
CA ILE A 46 18.15 -7.98 0.16
C ILE A 46 18.85 -9.33 -0.06
N TYR A 47 19.48 -9.87 0.97
CA TYR A 47 20.19 -11.15 0.89
C TYR A 47 19.23 -12.30 0.57
N THR A 48 18.04 -12.32 1.18
CA THR A 48 16.99 -13.30 0.88
C THR A 48 16.55 -13.21 -0.59
N ALA A 49 16.36 -12.00 -1.12
CA ALA A 49 16.00 -11.79 -2.52
C ALA A 49 17.12 -12.26 -3.48
N LYS A 50 18.37 -11.88 -3.20
CA LYS A 50 19.56 -12.34 -3.97
C LYS A 50 19.65 -13.86 -4.00
N LEU A 51 19.50 -14.49 -2.84
CA LEU A 51 19.61 -15.94 -2.73
C LEU A 51 18.46 -16.65 -3.45
N SER A 52 17.24 -16.09 -3.42
CA SER A 52 16.11 -16.63 -4.17
C SER A 52 16.39 -16.60 -5.67
N ARG A 53 16.92 -15.50 -6.21
CA ARG A 53 17.37 -15.41 -7.62
C ARG A 53 18.46 -16.42 -7.94
N TYR A 54 19.49 -16.52 -7.09
CA TYR A 54 20.59 -17.47 -7.27
C TYR A 54 20.12 -18.93 -7.32
N GLN A 55 19.07 -19.28 -6.57
CA GLN A 55 18.49 -20.62 -6.58
C GLN A 55 17.55 -20.90 -7.77
N GLY A 56 17.31 -19.91 -8.64
CA GLY A 56 16.51 -20.08 -9.86
C GLY A 56 15.08 -19.51 -9.79
N PHE A 57 14.73 -18.77 -8.73
CA PHE A 57 13.43 -18.10 -8.65
C PHE A 57 13.37 -16.91 -9.63
N ASN A 58 12.63 -17.07 -10.73
CA ASN A 58 12.43 -16.03 -11.73
C ASN A 58 11.04 -15.36 -11.65
N GLY A 59 10.28 -15.67 -10.60
CA GLY A 59 8.98 -15.06 -10.34
C GLY A 59 9.09 -13.62 -9.81
N TYR A 60 7.94 -12.99 -9.61
CA TYR A 60 7.85 -11.62 -9.15
C TYR A 60 8.34 -11.46 -7.69
N ILE A 61 9.20 -10.48 -7.40
CA ILE A 61 9.63 -10.12 -6.03
C ILE A 61 9.12 -8.73 -5.68
N HIS A 62 8.36 -8.65 -4.59
CA HIS A 62 8.02 -7.40 -3.91
C HIS A 62 8.79 -7.34 -2.60
N LEU A 63 9.63 -6.32 -2.42
CA LEU A 63 10.40 -6.10 -1.19
C LEU A 63 9.90 -4.85 -0.45
N LYS A 64 9.52 -5.01 0.82
CA LYS A 64 9.14 -3.90 1.68
C LYS A 64 10.39 -3.24 2.27
N ALA A 65 10.70 -2.02 1.82
CA ALA A 65 11.82 -1.24 2.31
C ALA A 65 11.63 -0.83 3.77
N MET A 66 12.73 -0.86 4.53
CA MET A 66 12.74 -0.39 5.92
C MET A 66 12.83 1.14 5.97
N PRO A 67 12.14 1.82 6.91
CA PRO A 67 12.11 3.29 6.95
C PRO A 67 13.50 3.93 7.09
N GLY A 68 14.41 3.27 7.82
CA GLY A 68 15.80 3.72 7.99
C GLY A 68 16.76 3.35 6.87
N CYS A 69 16.34 2.59 5.85
CA CYS A 69 17.29 2.05 4.86
C CYS A 69 18.09 3.13 4.12
N SER A 70 19.32 2.79 3.76
CA SER A 70 20.23 3.69 3.06
C SER A 70 19.94 3.76 1.55
N LYS A 71 20.48 4.78 0.88
CA LYS A 71 20.39 4.91 -0.58
C LYS A 71 21.01 3.72 -1.31
N ASP A 72 22.13 3.20 -0.80
CA ASP A 72 22.79 2.01 -1.37
C ASP A 72 21.90 0.78 -1.26
N GLN A 73 21.24 0.59 -0.11
CA GLN A 73 20.33 -0.53 0.10
C GLN A 73 19.13 -0.48 -0.84
N ILE A 74 18.53 0.70 -1.04
CA ILE A 74 17.43 0.88 -2.01
C ILE A 74 17.90 0.53 -3.42
N LYS A 75 19.07 1.03 -3.83
CA LYS A 75 19.65 0.74 -5.15
C LYS A 75 19.94 -0.75 -5.33
N ARG A 76 20.46 -1.43 -4.32
CA ARG A 76 20.70 -2.88 -4.37
C ARG A 76 19.40 -3.67 -4.40
N ALA A 77 18.38 -3.24 -3.67
CA ALA A 77 17.08 -3.88 -3.68
C ALA A 77 16.38 -3.71 -5.05
N SER A 78 16.48 -2.54 -5.66
CA SER A 78 15.86 -2.23 -6.95
C SER A 78 16.45 -3.02 -8.12
N THR A 79 17.69 -3.51 -8.02
CA THR A 79 18.27 -4.38 -9.07
C THR A 79 17.80 -5.83 -9.02
N ILE A 80 17.10 -6.23 -7.97
CA ILE A 80 16.70 -7.63 -7.71
C ILE A 80 15.18 -7.78 -7.67
N ALA A 81 14.51 -6.81 -7.05
CA ALA A 81 13.07 -6.80 -6.86
C ALA A 81 12.36 -6.15 -8.05
N ASP A 82 11.16 -6.63 -8.34
CA ASP A 82 10.27 -6.05 -9.35
C ASP A 82 9.48 -4.86 -8.78
N ARG A 83 9.31 -4.84 -7.45
CA ARG A 83 8.63 -3.76 -6.73
C ARG A 83 9.25 -3.51 -5.36
N LEU A 84 9.40 -2.24 -5.01
CA LEU A 84 9.69 -1.78 -3.67
C LEU A 84 8.45 -1.13 -3.05
N SER A 85 8.31 -1.22 -1.73
CA SER A 85 7.28 -0.47 -1.02
C SER A 85 7.73 0.04 0.32
N ILE A 86 7.18 1.17 0.72
CA ILE A 86 7.30 1.68 2.07
C ILE A 86 5.93 2.11 2.58
N ASN A 87 5.54 1.63 3.75
CA ASN A 87 4.23 1.92 4.33
C ASN A 87 4.21 3.34 4.91
N ILE A 88 3.15 4.08 4.59
CA ILE A 88 2.85 5.38 5.18
C ILE A 88 1.95 5.28 6.42
N GLU A 89 1.22 4.16 6.56
CA GLU A 89 0.33 3.80 7.67
C GLU A 89 -0.90 4.72 7.83
N GLY A 90 -0.75 6.04 7.95
CA GLY A 90 -1.86 7.00 8.14
C GLY A 90 -1.81 8.19 7.17
N PRO A 91 -2.93 8.92 6.96
CA PRO A 91 -3.00 10.01 5.98
C PRO A 91 -2.28 11.29 6.44
N THR A 92 -2.21 11.53 7.75
CA THR A 92 -1.58 12.73 8.32
C THR A 92 -0.38 12.39 9.20
N ARG A 93 0.39 13.42 9.59
CA ARG A 93 1.52 13.27 10.51
C ARG A 93 1.07 12.88 11.93
N SER A 94 -0.08 13.38 12.39
CA SER A 94 -0.63 12.99 13.69
C SER A 94 -1.04 11.52 13.69
N HIS A 95 -1.77 11.07 12.66
CA HIS A 95 -2.13 9.66 12.52
C HIS A 95 -0.91 8.75 12.46
N LEU A 96 0.12 9.11 11.67
CA LEU A 96 1.36 8.34 11.64
C LEU A 96 2.02 8.26 13.02
N SER A 97 2.12 9.39 13.75
CA SER A 97 2.78 9.43 15.06
C SER A 97 2.07 8.57 16.10
N GLU A 98 0.75 8.47 16.02
CA GLU A 98 -0.05 7.66 16.94
C GLU A 98 0.01 6.16 16.57
N LEU A 99 0.03 5.83 15.28
CA LEU A 99 0.21 4.45 14.80
C LEU A 99 1.64 3.95 14.97
N CYS A 100 2.63 4.84 14.87
CA CYS A 100 4.04 4.50 14.88
C CYS A 100 4.88 5.63 15.47
N SER A 101 5.28 5.46 16.72
CA SER A 101 6.07 6.45 17.47
C SER A 101 7.52 6.62 16.98
N VAL A 102 7.99 5.73 16.09
CA VAL A 102 9.41 5.66 15.68
C VAL A 102 9.66 6.11 14.25
N LYS A 103 8.63 6.41 13.45
CA LYS A 103 8.78 6.81 12.05
C LYS A 103 8.53 8.30 11.88
N ASP A 104 9.45 9.01 11.23
CA ASP A 104 9.19 10.35 10.71
C ASP A 104 8.70 10.31 9.26
N LEU A 105 7.58 11.00 8.99
CA LEU A 105 6.96 11.03 7.66
C LEU A 105 7.93 11.52 6.58
N LYS A 106 8.70 12.59 6.86
CA LYS A 106 9.58 13.19 5.85
C LYS A 106 10.85 12.40 5.66
N ILE A 107 11.49 12.04 6.77
CA ILE A 107 12.83 11.42 6.74
C ILE A 107 12.73 9.95 6.40
N ASP A 108 11.83 9.20 7.03
CA ASP A 108 11.83 7.75 6.93
C ASP A 108 10.94 7.24 5.80
N ILE A 109 9.88 7.98 5.45
CA ILE A 109 8.93 7.57 4.40
C ILE A 109 9.17 8.35 3.11
N GLU A 110 8.91 9.66 3.07
CA GLU A 110 8.93 10.44 1.83
C GLU A 110 10.31 10.51 1.17
N ARG A 111 11.37 10.68 1.96
CA ARG A 111 12.74 10.65 1.42
C ARG A 111 13.06 9.28 0.81
N ARG A 112 12.58 8.19 1.40
CA ARG A 112 12.81 6.83 0.88
C ARG A 112 11.99 6.59 -0.39
N GLN A 113 10.75 7.08 -0.45
CA GLN A 113 9.94 7.05 -1.67
C GLN A 113 10.64 7.78 -2.82
N LYS A 114 11.16 8.98 -2.56
CA LYS A 114 11.95 9.72 -3.55
C LYS A 114 13.21 8.96 -4.01
N LEU A 115 13.91 8.28 -3.09
CA LEU A 115 15.07 7.46 -3.46
C LEU A 115 14.67 6.23 -4.30
N ILE A 116 13.46 5.69 -4.11
CA ILE A 116 12.92 4.61 -4.94
C ILE A 116 12.56 5.14 -6.33
N ASP A 117 11.96 6.33 -6.44
CA ASP A 117 11.66 6.98 -7.74
C ASP A 117 12.92 7.22 -8.59
N GLU A 118 14.08 7.42 -7.95
CA GLU A 118 15.37 7.52 -8.65
C GLU A 118 15.84 6.18 -9.26
N GLN A 119 15.15 5.07 -8.98
CA GLN A 119 15.45 3.74 -9.49
C GLN A 119 14.40 3.28 -10.51
N ASN A 120 14.79 2.41 -11.44
CA ASN A 120 13.87 1.80 -12.39
C ASN A 120 13.18 0.57 -11.79
N VAL A 121 12.32 0.77 -10.78
CA VAL A 121 11.59 -0.30 -10.08
C VAL A 121 10.18 0.17 -9.73
N GLY A 122 9.21 -0.75 -9.73
CA GLY A 122 7.87 -0.38 -9.30
C GLY A 122 7.82 0.07 -7.85
N GLN A 123 6.92 0.99 -7.52
CA GLN A 123 6.73 1.51 -6.17
C GLN A 123 5.29 1.37 -5.70
N SER A 124 5.11 1.04 -4.41
CA SER A 124 3.80 1.10 -3.75
C SER A 124 3.89 1.53 -2.29
N THR A 125 2.77 1.92 -1.71
CA THR A 125 2.65 2.22 -0.28
C THR A 125 1.38 1.61 0.30
N GLN A 126 1.18 1.73 1.62
CA GLN A 126 0.04 1.16 2.32
C GLN A 126 -0.44 2.05 3.47
N PHE A 127 -1.76 2.16 3.58
CA PHE A 127 -2.50 2.71 4.73
C PHE A 127 -3.09 1.58 5.59
N VAL A 128 -3.20 1.86 6.89
CA VAL A 128 -4.08 1.18 7.83
C VAL A 128 -5.36 2.00 7.93
N VAL A 129 -6.51 1.37 7.75
CA VAL A 129 -7.82 2.04 7.63
C VAL A 129 -8.71 1.71 8.82
N GLY A 130 -9.33 2.72 9.40
CA GLY A 130 -10.13 2.69 10.62
C GLY A 130 -9.33 2.38 11.88
N ALA A 131 -8.06 2.77 11.94
CA ALA A 131 -7.26 2.57 13.15
C ALA A 131 -7.46 3.69 14.17
N LEU A 132 -7.67 4.91 13.69
CA LEU A 132 -7.88 6.12 14.46
C LEU A 132 -9.16 6.81 13.96
N ASP A 133 -9.21 8.14 14.06
CA ASP A 133 -10.31 9.00 13.63
C ASP A 133 -10.21 9.42 12.15
N GLU A 134 -9.35 8.79 11.35
CA GLU A 134 -9.14 9.20 9.97
C GLU A 134 -10.37 8.95 9.07
N THR A 135 -10.68 9.94 8.24
CA THR A 135 -11.82 9.87 7.31
C THR A 135 -11.41 9.24 5.97
N ASP A 136 -12.37 8.68 5.24
CA ASP A 136 -12.07 8.12 3.91
C ASP A 136 -11.66 9.22 2.93
N LYS A 137 -12.22 10.43 3.10
CA LYS A 137 -11.80 11.63 2.37
C LYS A 137 -10.33 11.95 2.58
N GLU A 138 -9.84 11.97 3.83
CA GLU A 138 -8.42 12.21 4.12
C GLU A 138 -7.50 11.17 3.46
N ILE A 139 -7.91 9.91 3.48
CA ILE A 139 -7.15 8.82 2.83
C ILE A 139 -7.12 9.00 1.31
N ILE A 140 -8.25 9.35 0.69
CA ILE A 140 -8.34 9.63 -0.75
C ILE A 140 -7.46 10.82 -1.12
N ASP A 141 -7.61 11.94 -0.41
CA ASP A 141 -6.84 13.16 -0.63
C ASP A 141 -5.35 12.88 -0.52
N LYS A 142 -4.92 12.15 0.52
CA LYS A 142 -3.52 11.76 0.67
C LYS A 142 -3.04 10.83 -0.44
N SER A 143 -3.87 9.89 -0.87
CA SER A 143 -3.53 8.99 -1.98
C SER A 143 -3.28 9.78 -3.27
N ILE A 144 -4.13 10.77 -3.57
CA ILE A 144 -3.97 11.67 -4.73
C ILE A 144 -2.68 12.48 -4.62
N GLU A 145 -2.39 13.05 -3.44
CA GLU A 145 -1.13 13.76 -3.20
C GLU A 145 0.08 12.86 -3.48
N LEU A 146 0.06 11.64 -2.96
CA LEU A 146 1.15 10.67 -3.12
C LEU A 146 1.36 10.26 -4.59
N TYR A 147 0.29 10.04 -5.36
CA TYR A 147 0.39 9.77 -6.80
C TYR A 147 0.92 10.97 -7.61
N LYS A 148 0.66 12.20 -7.16
CA LYS A 148 1.22 13.41 -7.80
C LYS A 148 2.70 13.60 -7.43
N LYS A 149 3.09 13.20 -6.23
CA LYS A 149 4.42 13.47 -5.66
C LYS A 149 5.45 12.40 -6.00
N PHE A 150 5.02 11.14 -6.17
CA PHE A 150 5.89 9.99 -6.38
C PHE A 150 5.37 9.11 -7.52
N ASP A 151 6.25 8.33 -8.16
CA ASP A 151 5.84 7.40 -9.23
C ASP A 151 5.26 6.09 -8.64
N LEU A 152 4.15 6.24 -7.91
CA LEU A 152 3.46 5.12 -7.27
C LEU A 152 2.62 4.35 -8.27
N ASN A 153 2.92 3.05 -8.40
CA ASN A 153 2.07 2.15 -9.16
C ASN A 153 0.81 1.74 -8.41
N ARG A 154 0.77 1.84 -7.06
CA ARG A 154 -0.41 1.47 -6.25
C ARG A 154 -0.30 1.92 -4.79
N VAL A 155 -1.44 2.26 -4.21
CA VAL A 155 -1.69 2.37 -2.77
C VAL A 155 -2.49 1.15 -2.31
N TYR A 156 -2.07 0.55 -1.20
CA TYR A 156 -2.77 -0.54 -0.54
C TYR A 156 -3.52 -0.04 0.69
N PHE A 157 -4.67 -0.66 0.97
CA PHE A 157 -5.51 -0.38 2.12
C PHE A 157 -5.68 -1.66 2.93
N SER A 158 -5.31 -1.61 4.21
CA SER A 158 -5.50 -2.71 5.15
C SER A 158 -6.42 -2.27 6.26
N GLY A 159 -7.56 -2.94 6.42
CA GLY A 159 -8.46 -2.63 7.51
C GLY A 159 -7.86 -2.93 8.88
N PHE A 160 -8.01 -2.00 9.82
CA PHE A 160 -7.58 -2.14 11.20
C PHE A 160 -8.33 -3.26 11.91
N LYS A 161 -7.58 -4.04 12.69
CA LYS A 161 -8.12 -5.03 13.61
C LYS A 161 -7.40 -4.88 14.95
N PRO A 162 -8.12 -4.73 16.06
CA PRO A 162 -7.51 -4.67 17.38
C PRO A 162 -6.80 -6.00 17.66
N LEU A 163 -5.60 -5.90 18.23
CA LEU A 163 -4.81 -7.04 18.63
C LEU A 163 -4.60 -6.99 20.14
N LYS A 164 -4.67 -8.17 20.77
CA LYS A 164 -4.37 -8.32 22.18
C LYS A 164 -2.96 -7.83 22.51
N ASP A 165 -2.79 -7.21 23.67
CA ASP A 165 -1.52 -6.69 24.18
C ASP A 165 -0.92 -5.56 23.31
N THR A 166 -1.79 -4.75 22.68
CA THR A 166 -1.39 -3.55 21.90
C THR A 166 -2.11 -2.29 22.39
N PRO A 167 -1.56 -1.08 22.15
CA PRO A 167 -2.19 0.17 22.61
C PRO A 167 -3.65 0.35 22.14
N LEU A 168 -3.98 -0.18 20.95
CA LEU A 168 -5.30 -0.10 20.35
C LEU A 168 -6.15 -1.37 20.54
N GLU A 169 -5.85 -2.20 21.55
CA GLU A 169 -6.60 -3.44 21.83
C GLU A 169 -8.10 -3.17 22.09
N LYS A 170 -8.41 -2.03 22.75
CA LYS A 170 -9.79 -1.65 23.10
C LYS A 170 -10.53 -0.90 21.99
N SER A 171 -9.84 -0.58 20.88
CA SER A 171 -10.44 0.11 19.75
C SER A 171 -11.37 -0.82 18.97
N SER A 172 -12.34 -0.24 18.28
CA SER A 172 -13.23 -1.01 17.40
C SER A 172 -12.49 -1.43 16.13
N ALA A 173 -12.77 -2.63 15.62
CA ALA A 173 -12.31 -3.02 14.29
C ALA A 173 -12.98 -2.14 13.23
N VAL A 174 -12.28 -1.88 12.13
CA VAL A 174 -12.86 -1.11 11.03
C VAL A 174 -14.06 -1.83 10.43
N GLU A 175 -15.02 -1.04 9.95
CA GLU A 175 -16.12 -1.56 9.16
C GLU A 175 -15.60 -2.28 7.90
N LYS A 176 -16.10 -3.49 7.66
CA LYS A 176 -15.56 -4.41 6.64
C LYS A 176 -15.52 -3.83 5.22
N HIS A 177 -16.42 -2.88 4.91
CA HIS A 177 -16.55 -2.32 3.58
C HIS A 177 -15.54 -1.21 3.29
N ARG A 178 -15.07 -0.46 4.30
CA ARG A 178 -14.25 0.77 4.11
C ARG A 178 -13.02 0.52 3.23
N ALA A 179 -12.19 -0.46 3.58
CA ALA A 179 -11.01 -0.81 2.77
C ALA A 179 -11.37 -1.21 1.33
N GLY A 180 -12.50 -1.91 1.14
CA GLY A 180 -13.02 -2.26 -0.18
C GLY A 180 -13.44 -1.03 -0.99
N ARG A 181 -14.14 -0.08 -0.36
CA ARG A 181 -14.55 1.18 -1.01
C ARG A 181 -13.35 2.04 -1.37
N LEU A 182 -12.33 2.09 -0.54
CA LEU A 182 -11.06 2.76 -0.87
C LEU A 182 -10.36 2.10 -2.06
N TYR A 183 -10.30 0.77 -2.15
CA TYR A 183 -9.75 0.10 -3.34
C TYR A 183 -10.55 0.41 -4.61
N GLN A 184 -11.87 0.45 -4.54
CA GLN A 184 -12.71 0.80 -5.68
C GLN A 184 -12.49 2.26 -6.11
N SER A 185 -12.38 3.14 -5.14
CA SER A 185 -12.09 4.57 -5.33
C SER A 185 -10.72 4.79 -5.98
N ASP A 186 -9.66 4.14 -5.47
CA ASP A 186 -8.31 4.14 -6.06
C ASP A 186 -8.32 3.67 -7.52
N TRP A 187 -9.11 2.63 -7.82
CA TRP A 187 -9.24 2.10 -9.17
C TRP A 187 -9.91 3.10 -10.13
N LEU A 188 -10.94 3.81 -9.67
CA LEU A 188 -11.58 4.86 -10.46
C LEU A 188 -10.61 5.98 -10.80
N LEU A 189 -9.77 6.41 -9.85
CA LEU A 189 -8.75 7.43 -10.06
C LEU A 189 -7.67 6.94 -11.04
N ARG A 190 -7.05 5.79 -10.78
CA ARG A 190 -5.85 5.36 -11.51
C ARG A 190 -6.13 4.74 -12.86
N VAL A 191 -7.19 3.94 -12.97
CA VAL A 191 -7.48 3.13 -14.16
C VAL A 191 -8.53 3.81 -15.02
N TYR A 192 -9.64 4.24 -14.41
CA TYR A 192 -10.71 4.92 -15.16
C TYR A 192 -10.48 6.42 -15.35
N LYS A 193 -9.47 7.01 -14.68
CA LYS A 193 -9.12 8.43 -14.79
C LYS A 193 -10.25 9.38 -14.41
N TYR A 194 -11.08 8.97 -13.44
CA TYR A 194 -12.06 9.86 -12.82
C TYR A 194 -11.36 11.04 -12.15
N GLN A 195 -12.02 12.19 -12.14
CA GLN A 195 -11.48 13.36 -11.44
C GLN A 195 -11.65 13.18 -9.92
N PRO A 196 -10.66 13.62 -9.11
CA PRO A 196 -10.75 13.59 -7.65
C PRO A 196 -12.06 14.13 -7.10
N GLU A 197 -12.53 15.25 -7.63
CA GLU A 197 -13.70 15.96 -7.15
C GLU A 197 -14.97 15.10 -7.29
N GLU A 198 -15.12 14.39 -8.42
CA GLU A 198 -16.25 13.46 -8.63
C GLU A 198 -16.27 12.32 -7.61
N LEU A 199 -15.09 11.87 -7.17
CA LEU A 199 -14.99 10.82 -6.15
C LEU A 199 -15.28 11.37 -4.76
N LEU A 200 -14.74 12.54 -4.42
CA LEU A 200 -14.93 13.18 -3.12
C LEU A 200 -16.41 13.54 -2.89
N GLU A 201 -17.13 13.92 -3.95
CA GLU A 201 -18.58 14.12 -3.91
C GLU A 201 -19.37 12.86 -3.53
N THR A 202 -18.81 11.66 -3.61
CA THR A 202 -19.47 10.42 -3.15
C THR A 202 -19.44 10.22 -1.65
N THR A 203 -18.60 10.98 -0.93
CA THR A 203 -18.51 10.88 0.52
C THR A 203 -19.73 11.53 1.20
N GLU A 204 -20.14 10.95 2.32
CA GLU A 204 -21.16 11.48 3.23
C GLU A 204 -20.50 11.63 4.60
N ASP A 205 -20.53 12.83 5.18
CA ASP A 205 -19.77 13.16 6.40
C ASP A 205 -18.29 12.74 6.31
N GLU A 206 -17.67 12.98 5.15
CA GLU A 206 -16.26 12.62 4.82
C GLU A 206 -15.95 11.11 4.74
N MET A 207 -16.97 10.26 4.83
CA MET A 207 -16.86 8.80 4.79
C MET A 207 -17.44 8.23 3.50
N LEU A 208 -16.88 7.13 3.00
CA LEU A 208 -17.46 6.44 1.85
C LEU A 208 -18.65 5.60 2.32
N PRO A 209 -19.84 5.73 1.69
CA PRO A 209 -20.97 4.89 2.03
C PRO A 209 -20.67 3.41 1.69
N ASN A 210 -21.44 2.48 2.27
CA ASN A 210 -21.38 1.07 1.90
C ASN A 210 -22.05 0.79 0.52
N ILE A 211 -21.74 1.61 -0.47
CA ILE A 211 -22.21 1.53 -1.85
C ILE A 211 -21.00 1.69 -2.76
N ASP A 212 -21.00 0.98 -3.90
CA ASP A 212 -19.91 1.10 -4.86
C ASP A 212 -19.78 2.55 -5.35
N PRO A 213 -18.60 3.18 -5.27
CA PRO A 213 -18.43 4.60 -5.60
C PRO A 213 -18.77 4.88 -7.08
N LYS A 214 -18.57 3.93 -7.99
CA LYS A 214 -18.94 4.11 -9.40
C LYS A 214 -20.44 4.20 -9.57
N LEU A 215 -21.19 3.39 -8.81
CA LEU A 215 -22.66 3.45 -8.79
C LEU A 215 -23.14 4.75 -8.16
N GLU A 216 -22.49 5.20 -7.10
CA GLU A 216 -22.87 6.43 -6.40
C GLU A 216 -22.67 7.66 -7.29
N ILE A 217 -21.54 7.77 -7.99
CA ILE A 217 -21.32 8.80 -9.01
C ILE A 217 -22.39 8.73 -10.10
N ALA A 218 -22.72 7.53 -10.58
CA ALA A 218 -23.69 7.36 -11.64
C ALA A 218 -25.11 7.79 -11.24
N LYS A 219 -25.50 7.66 -9.96
CA LYS A 219 -26.79 8.14 -9.45
C LYS A 219 -26.87 9.67 -9.41
N LYS A 220 -25.74 10.33 -9.10
CA LYS A 220 -25.66 11.80 -8.98
C LYS A 220 -25.59 12.49 -10.35
N LYS A 221 -25.15 11.78 -11.40
CA LYS A 221 -25.14 12.31 -12.77
C LYS A 221 -26.55 12.31 -13.38
N GLU A 222 -26.87 13.38 -14.11
CA GLU A 222 -28.14 13.51 -14.80
C GLU A 222 -28.30 12.38 -15.83
N ARG A 223 -29.47 11.72 -15.83
CA ARG A 223 -29.74 10.62 -16.75
C ARG A 223 -29.91 11.18 -18.17
N ILE A 224 -28.94 10.92 -19.03
CA ILE A 224 -29.02 11.29 -20.44
C ILE A 224 -30.00 10.35 -21.16
N ASN A 225 -31.14 10.88 -21.58
CA ASN A 225 -32.05 10.15 -22.47
C ASN A 225 -31.56 10.26 -23.92
N ILE A 226 -30.90 9.20 -24.38
CA ILE A 226 -30.29 9.12 -25.72
C ILE A 226 -31.34 9.30 -26.83
N LYS A 227 -32.59 8.83 -26.64
CA LYS A 227 -33.67 8.98 -27.63
C LYS A 227 -34.15 10.42 -27.78
N LYS A 228 -34.21 11.20 -26.68
CA LYS A 228 -34.59 12.62 -26.73
C LYS A 228 -33.51 13.51 -27.36
N LYS A 229 -32.23 13.11 -27.28
CA LYS A 229 -31.11 13.91 -27.82
C LYS A 229 -31.06 13.87 -29.36
N GLN A 230 -31.50 12.78 -29.99
CA GLN A 230 -31.60 12.68 -31.46
C GLN A 230 -32.74 13.54 -32.05
N MET A 231 -33.82 13.77 -31.31
CA MET A 231 -34.96 14.60 -31.77
C MET A 231 -34.70 16.11 -31.75
N LYS A 232 -33.63 16.58 -31.08
CA LYS A 232 -33.26 18.01 -31.04
C LYS A 232 -32.25 18.42 -32.12
N ASN A 233 -31.71 17.44 -32.87
CA ASN A 233 -30.71 17.66 -33.92
C ASN A 233 -31.25 17.41 -35.34
N ASN A 234 -32.58 17.24 -35.48
CA ASN A 234 -33.32 17.26 -36.74
C ASN A 234 -34.29 18.44 -36.70
#